data_AF-A0A2D2DRY5-F1
#
_entry.id   AF-A0A2D2DRY5-F1
#
_cell.length_a   1.000
_cell.length_b   1.000
_cell.length_c   1.000
_cell.angle_alpha   90.00
_cell.angle_beta   90.00
_cell.angle_gamma   90.00
#
_symmetry.space_group_name_H-M   'P 1'
#
loop_
_entity.id
_entity.type
_entity.pdbx_description
1 polymer ?
#
loop_
_entity_poly.entity_id
_entity_poly.type
_entity_poly.pdbx_seq_one_letter_code
_entity_poly.pdbx_strand_id
1 'polypeptide(L)'
;MARPMPSNTRITRPVAAGLPDTTLLKHLSQPARRHVNAWIAAQQTLQAPQIESATAPIKHPQQHIAAQGFGPLARWWMPRAAYQGRYDDLWRRTRYPLLPADFDTRYYQSAHPDLVATPHLRGDESVTLLGLLPERAEMRLPGWQILAAVRYASGEHSVSLPVLDTVRFDLDRRQASLVWRAHFRRDDAALEISLAATIRTLTGHFAKAEVDA
;
A
#
# COMPACT_ATOMS: atom_id res chain seq x y z
N MET A 1 -40.83 -27.51 -13.05
CA MET A 1 -40.23 -26.31 -13.69
C MET A 1 -39.07 -25.83 -12.83
N ALA A 2 -37.85 -26.12 -13.25
CA ALA A 2 -36.62 -25.73 -12.55
C ALA A 2 -36.19 -24.33 -12.98
N ARG A 3 -35.85 -23.45 -12.02
CA ARG A 3 -35.12 -22.21 -12.30
C ARG A 3 -33.62 -22.49 -12.17
N PRO A 4 -32.78 -22.04 -13.12
CA PRO A 4 -31.34 -22.21 -13.01
C PRO A 4 -30.75 -21.18 -12.02
N MET A 5 -29.84 -21.64 -11.16
CA MET A 5 -28.94 -20.79 -10.37
C MET A 5 -27.90 -20.17 -11.31
N PRO A 6 -27.56 -18.89 -11.18
CA PRO A 6 -26.50 -18.30 -11.99
C PRO A 6 -25.15 -18.89 -11.57
N SER A 7 -24.45 -19.43 -12.56
CA SER A 7 -23.05 -19.80 -12.49
C SER A 7 -22.19 -18.56 -12.30
N ASN A 8 -21.00 -18.77 -11.72
CA ASN A 8 -19.92 -17.79 -11.57
C ASN A 8 -20.06 -16.76 -10.43
N THR A 9 -20.00 -17.25 -9.19
CA THR A 9 -19.20 -16.53 -8.19
C THR A 9 -17.75 -16.99 -8.37
N ARG A 10 -16.98 -16.29 -9.21
CA ARG A 10 -15.52 -16.36 -9.12
C ARG A 10 -15.17 -15.82 -7.73
N ILE A 11 -14.93 -16.72 -6.80
CA ILE A 11 -14.16 -16.39 -5.60
C ILE A 11 -12.78 -16.03 -6.14
N THR A 12 -12.53 -14.75 -6.33
CA THR A 12 -11.19 -14.21 -6.56
C THR A 12 -10.35 -14.70 -5.40
N ARG A 13 -9.51 -15.72 -5.65
CA ARG A 13 -8.60 -16.28 -4.65
C ARG A 13 -7.76 -15.11 -4.12
N PRO A 14 -7.91 -14.71 -2.85
CA PRO A 14 -6.89 -13.88 -2.23
C PRO A 14 -5.60 -14.70 -2.25
N VAL A 15 -4.47 -14.05 -2.45
CA VAL A 15 -3.15 -14.64 -2.32
C VAL A 15 -2.96 -15.02 -0.84
N ALA A 16 -3.50 -16.16 -0.45
CA ALA A 16 -3.33 -16.80 0.84
C ALA A 16 -3.56 -18.29 0.57
N ALA A 17 -2.48 -18.97 0.17
CA ALA A 17 -2.54 -20.37 -0.17
C ALA A 17 -2.65 -21.20 1.11
N GLY A 18 -3.75 -21.95 1.20
CA GLY A 18 -4.03 -22.89 2.27
C GLY A 18 -5.47 -23.38 2.18
N LEU A 19 -5.75 -24.55 2.75
CA LEU A 19 -7.13 -24.97 2.99
C LEU A 19 -7.71 -24.12 4.12
N PRO A 20 -8.97 -23.68 4.03
CA PRO A 20 -9.57 -22.91 5.10
C PRO A 20 -9.63 -23.74 6.38
N ASP A 21 -9.26 -23.13 7.52
CA ASP A 21 -9.52 -23.73 8.82
C ASP A 21 -11.04 -23.85 9.05
N THR A 22 -11.43 -24.91 9.73
CA THR A 22 -12.79 -25.21 10.18
C THR A 22 -13.44 -24.06 10.95
N THR A 23 -12.65 -23.21 11.64
CA THR A 23 -13.14 -22.03 12.33
C THR A 23 -13.73 -20.99 11.37
N LEU A 24 -13.19 -20.84 10.16
CA LEU A 24 -13.68 -19.92 9.13
C LEU A 24 -15.03 -20.37 8.55
N LEU A 25 -15.37 -21.65 8.69
CA LEU A 25 -16.63 -22.22 8.19
C LEU A 25 -17.82 -21.95 9.12
N LYS A 26 -17.59 -21.42 10.34
CA LYS A 26 -18.64 -21.22 11.35
C LYS A 26 -19.77 -20.30 10.87
N HIS A 27 -19.46 -19.32 10.02
CA HIS A 27 -20.42 -18.37 9.47
C HIS A 27 -21.22 -18.90 8.27
N LEU A 28 -20.86 -20.07 7.73
CA LEU A 28 -21.56 -20.67 6.59
C LEU A 28 -22.83 -21.41 7.03
N SER A 29 -23.83 -21.46 6.16
CA SER A 29 -25.02 -22.29 6.35
C SER A 29 -24.66 -23.78 6.43
N GLN A 30 -25.49 -24.60 7.07
CA GLN A 30 -25.22 -26.04 7.20
C GLN A 30 -25.00 -26.76 5.85
N PRO A 31 -25.79 -26.49 4.79
CA PRO A 31 -25.52 -27.07 3.46
C PRO A 31 -24.17 -26.62 2.89
N ALA A 32 -23.82 -25.34 3.03
CA ALA A 32 -22.54 -24.81 2.55
C ALA A 32 -21.35 -25.44 3.29
N ARG A 33 -21.44 -25.59 4.62
CA ARG A 33 -20.40 -26.28 5.42
C ARG A 33 -20.18 -27.73 4.97
N ARG A 34 -21.26 -28.49 4.76
CA ARG A 34 -21.17 -29.88 4.28
C ARG A 34 -20.48 -29.95 2.92
N HIS A 35 -20.86 -29.06 2.00
CA HIS A 35 -20.24 -28.99 0.68
C HIS A 35 -18.74 -28.67 0.78
N VAL A 36 -18.36 -27.64 1.53
CA VAL A 36 -16.96 -27.24 1.69
C VAL A 36 -16.14 -28.35 2.36
N ASN A 37 -16.64 -28.99 3.42
CA ASN A 37 -15.95 -30.08 4.09
C ASN A 37 -15.72 -31.29 3.16
N ALA A 38 -16.72 -31.67 2.37
CA ALA A 38 -16.57 -32.74 1.38
C ALA A 38 -15.53 -32.37 0.30
N TRP A 39 -15.53 -31.11 -0.15
CA TRP A 39 -14.54 -30.60 -1.09
C TRP A 39 -13.12 -30.62 -0.52
N ILE A 40 -12.93 -30.19 0.74
CA ILE A 40 -11.64 -30.25 1.46
C ILE A 40 -11.15 -31.70 1.55
N ALA A 41 -12.01 -32.62 1.98
CA ALA A 41 -11.66 -34.04 2.15
C ALA A 41 -11.28 -34.73 0.83
N ALA A 42 -11.79 -34.23 -0.31
CA ALA A 42 -11.44 -34.73 -1.63
C ALA A 42 -10.08 -34.24 -2.15
N GLN A 43 -9.45 -33.23 -1.52
CA GLN A 43 -8.16 -32.71 -1.97
C GLN A 43 -7.02 -33.63 -1.54
N GLN A 44 -6.31 -34.23 -2.49
CA GLN A 44 -5.11 -35.03 -2.24
C GLN A 44 -3.82 -34.25 -2.44
N THR A 45 -3.83 -33.27 -3.36
CA THR A 45 -2.70 -32.40 -3.68
C THR A 45 -3.17 -30.96 -3.80
N LEU A 46 -2.33 -30.03 -3.35
CA LEU A 46 -2.60 -28.60 -3.42
C LEU A 46 -1.36 -27.88 -3.93
N GLN A 47 -1.56 -26.90 -4.80
CA GLN A 47 -0.47 -26.03 -5.21
C GLN A 47 -0.02 -25.16 -4.03
N ALA A 48 1.25 -25.27 -3.67
CA ALA A 48 1.86 -24.41 -2.67
C ALA A 48 1.92 -22.95 -3.18
N PRO A 49 1.85 -21.95 -2.27
CA PRO A 49 2.08 -20.57 -2.67
C PRO A 49 3.47 -20.43 -3.28
N GLN A 50 3.57 -19.52 -4.25
CA GLN A 50 4.82 -19.25 -4.97
C GLN A 50 5.72 -18.25 -4.23
N ILE A 51 5.20 -17.61 -3.18
CA ILE A 51 5.92 -16.68 -2.32
C ILE A 51 5.62 -17.09 -0.88
N GLU A 52 6.65 -17.40 -0.12
CA GLU A 52 6.57 -17.71 1.30
C GLU A 52 7.60 -16.89 2.09
N SER A 53 7.38 -16.81 3.41
CA SER A 53 8.35 -16.17 4.30
C SER A 53 9.45 -17.16 4.65
N ALA A 54 10.71 -16.74 4.46
CA ALA A 54 11.86 -17.55 4.85
C ALA A 54 11.92 -17.85 6.37
N THR A 55 11.35 -16.96 7.19
CA THR A 55 11.33 -17.12 8.65
C THR A 55 10.08 -17.84 9.16
N ALA A 56 9.05 -17.95 8.33
CA ALA A 56 7.80 -18.64 8.66
C ALA A 56 7.36 -19.58 7.51
N PRO A 57 8.13 -20.66 7.25
CA PRO A 57 7.82 -21.60 6.19
C PRO A 57 6.51 -22.35 6.44
N ILE A 58 5.86 -22.75 5.36
CA ILE A 58 4.58 -23.46 5.42
C ILE A 58 4.84 -24.95 5.67
N LYS A 59 4.25 -25.48 6.74
CA LYS A 59 4.42 -26.89 7.13
C LYS A 59 3.17 -27.74 6.91
N HIS A 60 2.00 -27.11 6.84
CA HIS A 60 0.72 -27.81 6.67
C HIS A 60 -0.30 -26.93 5.93
N PRO A 61 -1.22 -27.50 5.12
CA PRO A 61 -2.13 -26.70 4.28
C PRO A 61 -3.09 -25.77 5.03
N GLN A 62 -3.44 -26.06 6.29
CA GLN A 62 -4.34 -25.25 7.12
C GLN A 62 -3.60 -24.25 8.02
N GLN A 63 -2.27 -24.13 7.87
CA GLN A 63 -1.48 -23.21 8.68
C GLN A 63 -1.87 -21.76 8.37
N HIS A 64 -2.22 -21.00 9.40
CA HIS A 64 -2.53 -19.60 9.25
C HIS A 64 -1.24 -18.79 9.15
N ILE A 65 -0.92 -18.31 7.95
CA ILE A 65 0.28 -17.51 7.65
C ILE A 65 -0.11 -16.14 7.11
N ALA A 66 0.73 -15.15 7.33
CA ALA A 66 0.58 -13.86 6.68
C ALA A 66 0.88 -14.02 5.18
N ALA A 67 -0.03 -13.53 4.34
CA ALA A 67 0.17 -13.47 2.89
C ALA A 67 1.45 -12.67 2.56
N GLN A 68 2.34 -13.28 1.78
CA GLN A 68 3.57 -12.64 1.33
C GLN A 68 3.43 -12.17 -0.12
N GLY A 69 4.07 -11.06 -0.46
CA GLY A 69 4.11 -10.56 -1.83
C GLY A 69 4.66 -9.15 -1.96
N PHE A 70 5.04 -8.81 -3.19
CA PHE A 70 5.57 -7.49 -3.56
C PHE A 70 4.52 -6.56 -4.17
N GLY A 71 3.28 -7.05 -4.33
CA GLY A 71 2.18 -6.30 -4.92
C GLY A 71 1.52 -5.32 -3.94
N PRO A 72 0.81 -4.30 -4.45
CA PRO A 72 0.10 -3.35 -3.60
C PRO A 72 -1.11 -4.01 -2.89
N LEU A 73 -1.29 -3.67 -1.63
CA LEU A 73 -2.44 -4.01 -0.80
C LEU A 73 -3.64 -3.11 -1.12
N ALA A 74 -4.74 -3.74 -1.54
CA ALA A 74 -6.00 -3.06 -1.82
C ALA A 74 -6.60 -2.42 -0.55
N ARG A 75 -7.27 -1.27 -0.72
CA ARG A 75 -7.85 -0.50 0.40
C ARG A 75 -8.87 -1.27 1.23
N TRP A 76 -9.70 -2.08 0.59
CA TRP A 76 -10.76 -2.86 1.24
C TRP A 76 -10.26 -4.18 1.84
N TRP A 77 -8.99 -4.55 1.62
CA TRP A 77 -8.45 -5.81 2.10
C TRP A 77 -7.78 -5.64 3.47
N MET A 78 -7.91 -6.66 4.32
CA MET A 78 -7.01 -6.82 5.47
C MET A 78 -5.59 -7.02 4.94
N PRO A 79 -4.55 -6.37 5.52
CA PRO A 79 -4.55 -5.62 6.77
C PRO A 79 -4.93 -4.14 6.66
N ARG A 80 -4.95 -3.58 5.44
CA ARG A 80 -5.07 -2.14 5.23
C ARG A 80 -6.40 -1.56 5.74
N ALA A 81 -7.51 -2.26 5.54
CA ALA A 81 -8.82 -1.84 6.03
C ALA A 81 -8.90 -1.76 7.57
N ALA A 82 -7.94 -2.32 8.32
CA ALA A 82 -7.93 -2.25 9.79
C ALA A 82 -7.61 -0.84 10.29
N TYR A 83 -6.95 -0.04 9.46
CA TYR A 83 -6.51 1.33 9.77
C TYR A 83 -7.54 2.40 9.40
N GLN A 84 -8.68 2.03 8.82
CA GLN A 84 -9.66 3.00 8.34
C GLN A 84 -10.44 3.70 9.47
N GLY A 85 -10.33 3.22 10.71
CA GLY A 85 -11.13 3.68 11.85
C GLY A 85 -12.59 3.19 11.80
N ARG A 86 -13.40 3.66 12.75
CA ARG A 86 -14.82 3.28 12.88
C ARG A 86 -15.75 4.35 12.30
N TYR A 87 -16.59 3.93 11.35
CA TYR A 87 -17.62 4.74 10.72
C TYR A 87 -19.01 4.39 11.27
N ASP A 88 -19.22 4.61 12.58
CA ASP A 88 -20.47 4.31 13.28
C ASP A 88 -21.39 5.54 13.43
N ASP A 89 -22.50 5.37 14.15
CA ASP A 89 -23.47 6.45 14.38
C ASP A 89 -22.89 7.61 15.21
N LEU A 90 -21.93 7.34 16.09
CA LEU A 90 -21.27 8.40 16.86
C LEU A 90 -20.43 9.27 15.92
N TRP A 91 -19.62 8.66 15.06
CA TRP A 91 -18.89 9.37 14.00
C TRP A 91 -19.85 10.19 13.13
N ARG A 92 -20.96 9.59 12.69
CA ARG A 92 -21.97 10.25 11.84
C ARG A 92 -22.56 11.50 12.49
N ARG A 93 -22.81 11.47 13.80
CA ARG A 93 -23.41 12.59 14.55
C ARG A 93 -22.43 13.69 14.91
N THR A 94 -21.14 13.35 15.12
CA THR A 94 -20.18 14.26 15.78
C THR A 94 -19.02 14.71 14.90
N ARG A 95 -18.68 13.95 13.85
CA ARG A 95 -17.44 14.12 13.09
C ARG A 95 -17.63 14.19 11.60
N TYR A 96 -18.72 13.63 11.06
CA TYR A 96 -19.04 13.74 9.64
C TYR A 96 -18.96 15.21 9.18
N PRO A 97 -18.27 15.53 8.06
CA PRO A 97 -17.68 14.64 7.05
C PRO A 97 -16.18 14.31 7.25
N LEU A 98 -15.59 14.61 8.41
CA LEU A 98 -14.17 14.38 8.70
C LEU A 98 -13.88 12.89 8.96
N LEU A 99 -12.59 12.51 8.91
CA LEU A 99 -12.14 11.14 9.23
C LEU A 99 -12.47 10.76 10.70
N PRO A 100 -12.71 9.46 10.98
CA PRO A 100 -12.85 8.94 12.34
C PRO A 100 -11.69 9.35 13.26
N ALA A 101 -11.97 9.37 14.57
CA ALA A 101 -10.95 9.72 15.57
C ALA A 101 -9.83 8.69 15.68
N ASP A 102 -10.14 7.43 15.39
CA ASP A 102 -9.24 6.29 15.40
C ASP A 102 -8.71 5.94 14.00
N PHE A 103 -8.83 6.86 13.03
CA PHE A 103 -8.23 6.68 11.71
C PHE A 103 -6.70 6.71 11.83
N ASP A 104 -6.04 5.71 11.24
CA ASP A 104 -4.59 5.60 11.20
C ASP A 104 -4.07 5.85 9.78
N THR A 105 -3.10 6.75 9.64
CA THR A 105 -2.55 7.16 8.33
C THR A 105 -1.86 6.03 7.57
N ARG A 106 -1.49 4.93 8.24
CA ARG A 106 -1.06 3.68 7.60
C ARG A 106 -2.11 3.12 6.65
N TYR A 107 -3.38 3.49 6.78
CA TYR A 107 -4.41 3.23 5.78
C TYR A 107 -4.04 3.74 4.38
N TYR A 108 -3.21 4.77 4.23
CA TYR A 108 -2.79 5.25 2.92
C TYR A 108 -1.65 4.43 2.31
N GLN A 109 -0.95 3.61 3.11
CA GLN A 109 0.13 2.76 2.62
C GLN A 109 -0.41 1.55 1.85
N SER A 110 -0.02 1.43 0.58
CA SER A 110 -0.31 0.25 -0.23
C SER A 110 0.79 -0.79 -0.20
N ALA A 111 2.01 -0.44 0.24
CA ALA A 111 3.10 -1.40 0.31
C ALA A 111 2.86 -2.42 1.44
N HIS A 112 3.41 -3.63 1.28
CA HIS A 112 3.56 -4.56 2.40
C HIS A 112 4.40 -3.90 3.52
N PRO A 113 4.15 -4.15 4.82
CA PRO A 113 4.90 -3.53 5.90
C PRO A 113 6.43 -3.67 5.77
N ASP A 114 6.91 -4.82 5.32
CA ASP A 114 8.35 -5.08 5.10
C ASP A 114 8.95 -4.29 3.93
N LEU A 115 8.11 -3.66 3.11
CA LEU A 115 8.51 -2.81 1.98
C LEU A 115 8.34 -1.32 2.30
N VAL A 116 8.08 -0.97 3.57
CA VAL A 116 8.02 0.41 4.04
C VAL A 116 9.38 0.83 4.57
N ALA A 117 10.02 1.78 3.91
CA ALA A 117 11.29 2.35 4.36
C ALA A 117 11.06 3.35 5.51
N THR A 118 11.85 3.23 6.58
CA THR A 118 11.94 4.24 7.64
C THR A 118 13.42 4.39 8.02
N PRO A 119 14.04 5.57 7.83
CA PRO A 119 13.46 6.82 7.29
C PRO A 119 13.08 6.72 5.81
N HIS A 120 12.49 7.79 5.26
CA HIS A 120 12.16 7.89 3.83
C HIS A 120 13.41 7.70 2.95
N LEU A 121 13.17 7.22 1.74
CA LEU A 121 14.21 7.09 0.72
C LEU A 121 14.73 8.49 0.33
N ARG A 122 16.02 8.56 0.06
CA ARG A 122 16.77 9.74 -0.36
C ARG A 122 16.71 9.94 -1.87
N GLY A 123 16.47 8.85 -2.63
CA GLY A 123 16.36 8.86 -4.08
C GLY A 123 17.68 8.60 -4.80
N ASP A 124 18.75 8.25 -4.07
CA ASP A 124 20.07 7.88 -4.62
C ASP A 124 20.49 6.45 -4.26
N GLU A 125 19.57 5.66 -3.72
CA GLU A 125 19.81 4.29 -3.26
C GLU A 125 20.25 3.37 -4.41
N SER A 126 21.14 2.43 -4.08
CA SER A 126 21.41 1.27 -4.91
C SER A 126 20.30 0.25 -4.73
N VAL A 127 19.80 -0.28 -5.85
CA VAL A 127 18.73 -1.27 -5.89
C VAL A 127 19.25 -2.54 -6.55
N THR A 128 19.04 -3.67 -5.90
CA THR A 128 19.34 -5.00 -6.45
C THR A 128 18.07 -5.83 -6.47
N LEU A 129 17.71 -6.36 -7.64
CA LEU A 129 16.58 -7.26 -7.83
C LEU A 129 17.11 -8.67 -8.03
N LEU A 130 16.77 -9.57 -7.09
CA LEU A 130 17.16 -10.98 -7.11
C LEU A 130 15.91 -11.86 -7.19
N GLY A 131 15.87 -12.76 -8.17
CA GLY A 131 14.75 -13.70 -8.34
C GLY A 131 13.43 -13.06 -8.79
N LEU A 132 13.43 -11.77 -9.12
CA LEU A 132 12.27 -11.02 -9.64
C LEU A 132 12.27 -10.91 -11.17
N LEU A 133 13.43 -11.13 -11.79
CA LEU A 133 13.65 -11.19 -13.23
C LEU A 133 14.46 -12.46 -13.54
N PRO A 134 14.47 -12.96 -14.80
CA PRO A 134 15.30 -14.10 -15.20
C PRO A 134 16.80 -13.88 -14.89
N GLU A 135 17.24 -12.63 -14.99
CA GLU A 135 18.57 -12.18 -14.61
C GLU A 135 18.58 -11.41 -13.28
N ARG A 136 19.76 -11.32 -12.67
CA ARG A 136 20.02 -10.33 -11.62
C ARG A 136 20.05 -8.94 -12.25
N ALA A 137 19.29 -8.01 -11.68
CA ALA A 137 19.30 -6.62 -12.12
C ALA A 137 19.79 -5.70 -11.00
N GLU A 138 20.64 -4.74 -11.38
CA GLU A 138 21.18 -3.72 -10.48
C GLU A 138 20.96 -2.35 -11.11
N MET A 139 20.59 -1.38 -10.27
CA MET A 139 20.46 0.01 -10.69
C MET A 139 20.73 0.94 -9.51
N ARG A 140 20.87 2.22 -9.82
CA ARG A 140 20.89 3.28 -8.82
C ARG A 140 19.77 4.27 -9.12
N LEU A 141 19.07 4.71 -8.08
CA LEU A 141 18.09 5.78 -8.22
C LEU A 141 18.80 7.10 -8.63
N PRO A 142 18.13 8.00 -9.36
CA PRO A 142 18.79 9.10 -10.06
C PRO A 142 19.36 10.22 -9.17
N GLY A 143 19.14 10.16 -7.85
CA GLY A 143 19.61 11.13 -6.87
C GLY A 143 18.86 12.46 -6.90
N TRP A 144 17.66 12.49 -7.49
CA TRP A 144 16.88 13.72 -7.61
C TRP A 144 16.35 14.20 -6.26
N GLN A 145 16.66 15.44 -5.95
CA GLN A 145 16.00 16.25 -4.94
C GLN A 145 15.08 17.25 -5.65
N ILE A 146 13.79 17.18 -5.31
CA ILE A 146 12.78 18.08 -5.86
C ILE A 146 12.61 19.27 -4.92
N LEU A 147 12.53 20.46 -5.49
CA LEU A 147 12.11 21.67 -4.80
C LEU A 147 10.79 22.13 -5.41
N ALA A 148 9.87 22.56 -4.55
CA ALA A 148 8.62 23.19 -4.94
C ALA A 148 8.58 24.61 -4.38
N ALA A 149 8.73 25.61 -5.24
CA ALA A 149 8.49 27.01 -4.89
C ALA A 149 7.01 27.32 -5.13
N VAL A 150 6.34 27.86 -4.11
CA VAL A 150 4.89 28.10 -4.12
C VAL A 150 4.61 29.55 -3.85
N ARG A 151 3.71 30.13 -4.65
CA ARG A 151 3.11 31.44 -4.42
C ARG A 151 1.65 31.26 -4.03
N TYR A 152 1.27 31.82 -2.88
CA TYR A 152 -0.08 31.73 -2.35
C TYR A 152 -0.95 32.94 -2.72
N ALA A 153 -2.25 32.84 -2.45
CA ALA A 153 -3.22 33.89 -2.73
C ALA A 153 -3.05 35.11 -1.83
N SER A 154 -2.55 34.91 -0.62
CA SER A 154 -2.13 36.00 0.29
C SER A 154 -0.96 36.84 -0.24
N GLY A 155 -0.23 36.36 -1.25
CA GLY A 155 1.05 36.90 -1.68
C GLY A 155 2.26 36.30 -0.95
N GLU A 156 2.06 35.41 0.04
CA GLU A 156 3.14 34.67 0.69
C GLU A 156 3.86 33.75 -0.32
N HIS A 157 5.18 33.62 -0.16
CA HIS A 157 6.01 32.67 -0.89
C HIS A 157 6.60 31.63 0.06
N SER A 158 6.60 30.37 -0.35
CA SER A 158 7.27 29.30 0.40
C SER A 158 8.05 28.36 -0.52
N VAL A 159 9.09 27.75 0.05
CA VAL A 159 9.81 26.65 -0.59
C VAL A 159 9.55 25.39 0.21
N SER A 160 9.08 24.35 -0.47
CA SER A 160 8.89 23.03 0.10
C SER A 160 9.89 22.06 -0.54
N LEU A 161 10.36 21.10 0.25
CA LEU A 161 11.14 19.95 -0.22
C LEU A 161 10.25 18.71 -0.17
N PRO A 162 9.57 18.36 -1.29
CA PRO A 162 8.83 17.11 -1.40
C PRO A 162 9.66 15.90 -0.97
N VAL A 163 9.07 15.01 -0.19
CA VAL A 163 9.71 13.77 0.29
C VAL A 163 9.46 12.66 -0.71
N LEU A 164 10.49 11.89 -1.06
CA LEU A 164 10.33 10.67 -1.86
C LEU A 164 9.63 9.62 -1.00
N ASP A 165 8.34 9.38 -1.28
CA ASP A 165 7.52 8.50 -0.45
C ASP A 165 7.14 7.20 -1.13
N THR A 166 7.28 7.12 -2.46
CA THR A 166 6.94 5.94 -3.23
C THR A 166 7.98 5.67 -4.30
N VAL A 167 8.51 4.45 -4.30
CA VAL A 167 9.27 3.87 -5.42
C VAL A 167 8.52 2.63 -5.88
N ARG A 168 8.16 2.58 -7.16
CA ARG A 168 7.47 1.45 -7.78
C ARG A 168 8.32 0.88 -8.89
N PHE A 169 8.48 -0.43 -8.89
CA PHE A 169 9.11 -1.17 -9.99
C PHE A 169 8.02 -1.83 -10.83
N ASP A 170 8.03 -1.53 -12.12
CA ASP A 170 7.26 -2.24 -13.15
C ASP A 170 8.25 -3.16 -13.87
N LEU A 171 8.26 -4.44 -13.48
CA LEU A 171 9.27 -5.40 -13.92
C LEU A 171 9.06 -5.84 -15.37
N ASP A 172 7.81 -5.90 -15.82
CA ASP A 172 7.47 -6.23 -17.21
C ASP A 172 7.96 -5.14 -18.16
N ARG A 173 7.78 -3.87 -17.78
CA ARG A 173 8.27 -2.71 -18.55
C ARG A 173 9.70 -2.32 -18.22
N ARG A 174 10.30 -2.93 -17.20
CA ARG A 174 11.65 -2.61 -16.67
C ARG A 174 11.81 -1.14 -16.33
N GLN A 175 10.83 -0.58 -15.63
CA GLN A 175 10.78 0.84 -15.27
C GLN A 175 10.68 1.02 -13.76
N ALA A 176 11.37 2.04 -13.25
CA ALA A 176 11.16 2.55 -11.90
C ALA A 176 10.37 3.87 -11.97
N SER A 177 9.32 3.99 -11.16
CA SER A 177 8.55 5.22 -10.97
C SER A 177 8.78 5.75 -9.56
N LEU A 178 9.14 7.02 -9.45
CA LEU A 178 9.39 7.70 -8.19
C LEU A 178 8.33 8.78 -7.98
N VAL A 179 7.80 8.88 -6.76
CA VAL A 179 6.80 9.90 -6.39
C VAL A 179 7.32 10.68 -5.21
N TRP A 180 7.43 11.99 -5.40
CA TRP A 180 7.68 12.92 -4.31
C TRP A 180 6.38 13.61 -3.90
N ARG A 181 6.16 13.73 -2.59
CA ARG A 181 4.94 14.32 -2.03
C ARG A 181 5.26 15.51 -1.13
N ALA A 182 4.49 16.57 -1.32
CA ALA A 182 4.46 17.74 -0.46
C ALA A 182 3.02 18.09 -0.08
N HIS A 183 2.87 18.81 1.02
CA HIS A 183 1.59 19.30 1.51
C HIS A 183 1.63 20.82 1.57
N PHE A 184 0.55 21.45 1.15
CA PHE A 184 0.38 22.90 1.16
C PHE A 184 -0.75 23.28 2.10
N ARG A 185 -0.73 24.54 2.51
CA ARG A 185 -1.77 25.14 3.35
C ARG A 185 -3.13 25.02 2.67
N ARG A 186 -4.16 24.72 3.45
CA ARG A 186 -5.55 24.62 2.96
C ARG A 186 -6.26 25.97 3.07
N ASP A 187 -5.91 26.73 4.09
CA ASP A 187 -6.44 28.06 4.41
C ASP A 187 -5.94 29.14 3.45
N ASP A 188 -4.87 28.87 2.71
CA ASP A 188 -4.33 29.77 1.70
C ASP A 188 -4.06 29.01 0.40
N ALA A 189 -4.70 29.45 -0.68
CA ALA A 189 -4.68 28.74 -1.95
C ALA A 189 -3.33 28.90 -2.66
N ALA A 190 -2.68 27.79 -3.02
CA ALA A 190 -1.51 27.80 -3.88
C ALA A 190 -1.92 28.21 -5.31
N LEU A 191 -1.52 29.40 -5.73
CA LEU A 191 -1.85 29.94 -7.06
C LEU A 191 -0.87 29.47 -8.13
N GLU A 192 0.39 29.26 -7.74
CA GLU A 192 1.45 28.85 -8.64
C GLU A 192 2.45 27.94 -7.90
N ILE A 193 2.84 26.85 -8.56
CA ILE A 193 3.81 25.89 -8.07
C ILE A 193 4.86 25.70 -9.16
N SER A 194 6.07 26.18 -8.89
CA SER A 194 7.23 26.02 -9.76
C SER A 194 8.10 24.90 -9.22
N LEU A 195 8.38 23.91 -10.07
CA LEU A 195 9.17 22.74 -9.71
C LEU A 195 10.58 22.84 -10.28
N ALA A 196 11.56 22.52 -9.45
CA ALA A 196 12.94 22.33 -9.85
C ALA A 196 13.46 20.98 -9.34
N ALA A 197 14.37 20.38 -10.08
CA ALA A 197 15.03 19.14 -9.70
C ALA A 197 16.55 19.34 -9.74
N THR A 198 17.25 18.81 -8.74
CA THR A 198 18.71 18.82 -8.68
C THR A 198 19.23 17.45 -8.24
N ILE A 199 20.44 17.10 -8.66
CA ILE A 199 21.18 15.92 -8.18
C ILE A 199 22.20 16.29 -7.08
N ARG A 200 22.34 17.58 -6.77
CA ARG A 200 23.25 18.07 -5.72
C ARG A 200 22.49 18.14 -4.41
N THR A 201 23.10 17.63 -3.34
CA THR A 201 22.58 17.79 -1.98
C THR A 201 22.37 19.26 -1.67
N LEU A 202 21.11 19.65 -1.43
CA LEU A 202 20.76 20.96 -0.94
C LEU A 202 21.11 21.04 0.55
N THR A 203 22.29 21.56 0.86
CA THR A 203 22.64 22.03 2.20
C THR A 203 22.21 23.49 2.33
N GLY A 204 21.09 23.74 2.99
CA GLY A 204 20.63 25.08 3.31
C GLY A 204 19.60 25.07 4.43
N HIS A 205 19.75 25.98 5.40
CA HIS A 205 18.65 26.36 6.28
C HIS A 205 17.64 27.13 5.43
N PHE A 206 16.52 26.50 5.08
CA PHE A 206 15.38 27.21 4.52
C PHE A 206 14.74 27.99 5.67
N ALA A 207 15.29 29.16 5.97
CA ALA A 207 14.67 30.10 6.88
C ALA A 207 13.28 30.42 6.33
N LYS A 208 12.27 30.43 7.21
CA LYS A 208 11.04 31.17 6.94
C LYS A 208 11.49 32.56 6.49
N ALA A 209 11.08 32.99 5.30
CA ALA A 209 11.21 34.38 4.93
C ALA A 209 10.34 35.17 5.93
N GLU A 210 10.96 35.77 6.95
CA GLU A 210 10.38 36.92 7.62
C GLU A 210 10.26 38.02 6.56
N VAL A 211 9.02 38.42 6.30
CA VAL A 211 8.72 39.58 5.47
C VAL A 211 8.70 40.77 6.41
N ASP A 212 9.79 41.53 6.42
CA ASP A 212 9.81 42.90 6.93
C ASP A 212 9.10 43.82 5.92
N ALA A 213 7.91 44.30 6.31
CA ALA A 213 7.38 45.67 6.15
C ALA A 213 5.84 45.68 6.26
#